data_AF-A0A929DPQ5-F1
#
_entry.id   AF-A0A929DPQ5-F1
#
_cell.length_a   1.000
_cell.length_b   1.000
_cell.length_c   1.000
_cell.angle_alpha   90.00
_cell.angle_beta   90.00
_cell.angle_gamma   90.00
#
_symmetry.space_group_name_H-M   'P 1'
#
loop_
_entity.id
_entity.type
_entity.pdbx_description
1 polymer ?
#
loop_
_entity_poly.entity_id
_entity_poly.type
_entity_poly.pdbx_seq_one_letter_code
_entity_poly.pdbx_strand_id
1 'polypeptide(L)' 'MIRILPYRSGELHKRNLHAFQISKRGGELFCVHAGDRVKISGKAVLYLEGVITI' A
#
# COMPACT_ATOMS: atom_id res chain seq x y z
N MET A 1 -0.50 5.01 7.79
CA MET A 1 0.79 4.54 7.21
C MET A 1 1.05 5.12 5.82
N ILE A 2 0.08 5.16 4.89
CA ILE A 2 0.34 5.73 3.55
C ILE A 2 0.66 7.23 3.56
N ARG A 3 0.01 8.03 4.42
CA ARG A 3 0.25 9.48 4.52
C ARG A 3 1.66 9.87 4.95
N ILE A 4 2.43 8.96 5.57
CA ILE A 4 3.82 9.20 6.00
C ILE A 4 4.87 8.74 4.97
N LEU A 5 4.45 8.15 3.84
CA LEU A 5 5.37 7.64 2.81
C LEU A 5 6.27 8.73 2.20
N PRO A 6 5.80 9.94 1.86
CA PRO A 6 6.67 10.99 1.32
C PRO A 6 7.76 11.40 2.32
N TYR A 7 7.36 11.53 3.59
CA TYR A 7 8.26 11.86 4.69
C TYR A 7 9.33 10.78 4.90
N ARG A 8 8.92 9.51 4.99
CA ARG A 8 9.83 8.37 5.16
C ARG A 8 10.70 8.12 3.93
N SER A 9 10.19 8.38 2.72
CA SER A 9 10.95 8.34 1.46
C SER A 9 12.10 9.34 1.46
N GLY A 10 11.86 10.56 1.97
CA GLY A 10 12.88 11.59 2.15
C GLY A 10 13.94 11.18 3.17
N GLU A 11 13.52 10.68 4.33
CA GLU A 11 14.46 10.21 5.37
C GLU A 11 15.31 9.01 4.90
N LEU A 12 14.69 8.00 4.28
CA LEU A 12 15.39 6.79 3.85
C LEU A 12 16.16 6.95 2.53
N HIS A 13 15.98 8.04 1.79
CA HIS A 13 16.46 8.21 0.41
C HIS A 13 16.07 7.04 -0.51
N LYS A 14 14.99 6.33 -0.19
CA LYS A 14 14.49 5.17 -0.96
C LYS A 14 13.17 5.52 -1.62
N ARG A 15 13.11 5.28 -2.93
CA ARG A 15 11.88 5.43 -3.72
C ARG A 15 10.92 4.25 -3.54
N ASN A 16 11.46 3.07 -3.27
CA ASN A 16 10.68 1.86 -3.03
C ASN A 16 10.65 1.58 -1.52
N LEU A 17 9.45 1.49 -0.97
CA LEU A 17 9.21 1.27 0.44
C LEU A 17 8.34 0.02 0.60
N HIS A 18 8.78 -0.86 1.47
CA HIS A 18 8.02 -2.03 1.87
C HIS A 18 7.44 -1.77 3.27
N ALA A 19 6.12 -1.83 3.39
CA ALA A 19 5.38 -1.43 4.58
C ALA A 19 4.45 -2.56 5.05
N PHE A 20 4.40 -2.77 6.37
CA PHE A 20 3.47 -3.70 7.00
C PHE A 20 2.37 -2.93 7.73
N GLN A 21 1.12 -3.20 7.36
CA GLN A 21 -0.06 -2.64 8.01
C GLN A 21 -0.29 -3.35 9.35
N ILE A 22 0.03 -2.66 10.45
CA ILE A 22 -0.07 -3.15 11.84
C ILE A 22 -1.53 -3.18 12.36
N SER A 23 -2.51 -3.28 11.46
CA SER A 23 -3.92 -3.44 11.85
C SER A 23 -4.19 -4.88 12.29
N LYS A 24 -5.28 -5.13 13.02
CA LYS A 24 -5.73 -6.50 13.36
C LYS A 24 -5.87 -7.42 12.13
N ARG A 25 -6.18 -6.86 10.96
CA ARG A 25 -6.30 -7.61 9.70
C ARG A 25 -4.96 -7.90 9.01
N GLY A 26 -3.87 -7.31 9.50
CA GLY A 26 -2.58 -7.34 8.82
C GLY A 26 -2.62 -6.71 7.42
N GLY A 27 -1.53 -6.80 6.70
CA GLY A 27 -1.46 -6.41 5.28
C GLY A 27 -0.05 -6.01 4.87
N GLU A 28 0.47 -6.64 3.84
CA GLU A 28 1.74 -6.28 3.22
C GLU A 28 1.47 -5.27 2.10
N LEU A 29 2.15 -4.12 2.14
CA LEU A 29 1.99 -3.02 1.19
C LEU A 29 3.35 -2.64 0.60
N PHE A 30 3.43 -2.65 -0.73
CA PHE A 30 4.56 -2.15 -1.49
C PHE A 30 4.20 -0.75 -1.99
N CYS A 31 5.05 0.22 -1.67
CA CYS A 31 4.81 1.62 -1.98
C CYS A 31 5.97 2.18 -2.79
N VAL A 32 5.66 2.92 -3.86
CA VAL A 32 6.66 3.61 -4.68
C VAL A 32 6.36 5.09 -4.69
N HIS A 33 7.33 5.89 -4.24
CA HIS A 33 7.27 7.34 -4.29
C HIS A 33 7.60 7.82 -5.72
N ALA A 34 6.59 8.28 -6.45
CA ALA A 34 6.66 8.71 -7.84
C ALA A 34 6.48 10.24 -7.96
N GLY A 35 7.30 10.99 -7.21
CA GLY A 35 7.20 12.46 -7.13
C GLY A 35 5.99 12.88 -6.31
N ASP A 36 5.03 13.53 -6.95
CA ASP A 36 3.81 14.06 -6.28
C ASP A 36 2.78 12.97 -5.96
N ARG A 37 3.00 11.73 -6.44
CA ARG A 37 2.09 10.60 -6.24
C ARG A 37 2.80 9.41 -5.62
N VAL A 38 2.04 8.60 -4.89
CA VAL A 38 2.51 7.34 -4.33
C VAL A 38 1.75 6.20 -4.99
N LYS A 39 2.48 5.28 -5.61
CA LYS A 39 1.89 4.03 -6.10
C LYS A 39 1.87 3.02 -4.96
N ILE A 40 0.76 2.32 -4.78
CA ILE A 40 0.59 1.31 -3.75
C ILE A 40 0.16 0.02 -4.43
N SER A 41 0.82 -1.08 -4.08
CA SER A 41 0.50 -2.42 -4.54
C SER A 41 0.54 -3.38 -3.36
N GLY A 42 -0.28 -4.42 -3.40
CA GLY A 42 -0.33 -5.45 -2.38
C GLY A 42 -0.93 -6.72 -2.95
N LYS A 43 -0.79 -7.83 -2.21
CA LYS A 43 -1.42 -9.09 -2.60
C LYS A 43 -2.91 -9.02 -2.29
N ALA A 44 -3.74 -9.42 -3.24
CA ALA A 44 -5.17 -9.59 -3.06
C ALA A 44 -5.52 -11.08 -3.05
N VAL A 45 -6.55 -11.44 -2.28
CA VAL A 45 -7.10 -12.79 -2.23
C VAL A 45 -8.61 -12.69 -2.47
N LEU A 46 -9.13 -13.55 -3.34
CA LEU A 46 -10.57 -13.64 -3.61
C LEU A 46 -11.27 -14.15 -2.36
N TYR A 47 -12.20 -13.35 -1.83
CA TYR A 47 -13.03 -13.77 -0.70
C TYR A 47 -14.35 -14.38 -1.17
N LEU A 48 -15.00 -13.74 -2.15
CA LEU A 48 -16.29 -14.15 -2.69
C LEU A 48 -16.41 -13.69 -4.14
N GLU A 49 -17.03 -14.53 -4.95
CA GLU A 49 -17.43 -14.22 -6.33
C GLU A 49 -18.94 -14.49 -6.47
N GLY A 50 -19.66 -13.60 -7.14
CA GLY A 50 -21.11 -13.69 -7.29
C GLY A 50 -21.67 -12.62 -8.23
N VAL A 51 -22.96 -12.72 -8.52
CA VAL A 51 -23.68 -11.81 -9.44
C VAL A 51 -24.64 -10.96 -8.64
N ILE A 52 -24.59 -9.64 -8.85
CA ILE A 52 -25.56 -8.68 -8.32
C ILE A 52 -26.46 -8.25 -9.48
N THR A 53 -27.75 -8.57 -9.39
CA THR A 53 -28.78 -8.12 -10.36
C THR A 53 -29.48 -6.89 -9.79
N ILE A 54 -29.62 -5.86 -10.62
CA ILE A 54 -30.29 -4.59 -10.29
C ILE A 54 -31.71 -4.62 -10.85
#